data_AF-A0A2V5VWF6-F1
#
_entry.id   AF-A0A2V5VWF6-F1
#
_cell.length_a   1.000
_cell.length_b   1.000
_cell.length_c   1.000
_cell.angle_alpha   90.00
_cell.angle_beta   90.00
_cell.angle_gamma   90.00
#
_symmetry.space_group_name_H-M   'P 1'
#
loop_
_entity.id
_entity.type
_entity.pdbx_description
1 polymer ?
#
loop_
_entity_poly.entity_id
_entity_poly.type
_entity_poly.pdbx_seq_one_letter_code
_entity_poly.pdbx_strand_id
1 'polypeptide(L)'
;ADVEHIMPQTLTPQWRHDLGTEADRIHSRWLHTPGNLTLSAYNQSLANRTFGEKRQHYARSNIGMTRELASLERWSEAEIQRRGESMAEIASKIWVGPIQPYVAPPASVGTRELSPEDPGSLFYTHILEGNFGLARVSNWRELVDCAVRTSSQKGVAFAVLEQIAGAKDQNPG
;
A
#
# COMPACT_ATOMS: atom_id res chain seq x y z
N ALA A 1 -2.22 -11.16 -15.17
CA ALA A 1 -1.42 -11.53 -13.99
C ALA A 1 -2.02 -10.77 -12.84
N ASP A 2 -2.32 -11.48 -11.77
CA ASP A 2 -3.12 -10.98 -10.66
C ASP A 2 -2.22 -10.85 -9.42
N VAL A 3 -2.70 -10.09 -8.44
CA VAL A 3 -2.00 -9.92 -7.16
C VAL A 3 -2.16 -11.19 -6.34
N GLU A 4 -1.03 -11.79 -5.94
CA GLU A 4 -0.96 -12.98 -5.10
C GLU A 4 -0.41 -12.62 -3.72
N HIS A 5 -1.06 -13.16 -2.69
CA HIS A 5 -0.58 -13.12 -1.31
C HIS A 5 0.39 -14.28 -1.05
N ILE A 6 1.65 -13.99 -0.71
CA ILE A 6 2.64 -15.04 -0.44
C ILE A 6 2.24 -15.83 0.82
N MET A 7 2.15 -15.14 1.96
CA MET A 7 1.40 -15.60 3.13
C MET A 7 -0.10 -15.41 2.84
N PRO A 8 -0.93 -16.47 2.93
CA PRO A 8 -2.30 -16.45 2.45
C PRO A 8 -3.24 -15.61 3.32
N GLN A 9 -4.38 -15.21 2.74
CA GLN A 9 -5.45 -14.52 3.46
C GLN A 9 -6.04 -15.39 4.57
N THR A 10 -6.11 -16.71 4.37
CA THR A 10 -6.51 -17.66 5.41
C THR A 10 -5.31 -18.50 5.82
N LEU A 11 -4.83 -18.30 7.06
CA LEU A 11 -3.73 -19.10 7.60
C LEU A 11 -4.15 -20.56 7.79
N THR A 12 -3.36 -21.47 7.22
CA THR A 12 -3.46 -22.92 7.49
C THR A 12 -2.70 -23.30 8.76
N PRO A 13 -2.90 -24.50 9.32
CA PRO A 13 -2.10 -24.98 10.44
C PRO A 13 -0.59 -24.94 10.18
N GLN A 14 -0.15 -25.25 8.94
CA GLN A 14 1.26 -25.17 8.57
C GLN A 14 1.76 -23.73 8.60
N TRP A 15 1.01 -22.77 8.05
CA TRP A 15 1.40 -21.36 8.11
C TRP A 15 1.44 -20.84 9.55
N ARG A 16 0.48 -21.24 10.41
CA ARG A 16 0.54 -20.91 11.84
C ARG A 16 1.79 -21.48 12.51
N HIS A 17 2.17 -22.70 12.17
CA HIS A 17 3.40 -23.31 12.67
C HIS A 17 4.65 -22.56 12.19
N ASP A 18 4.75 -22.27 10.90
CA ASP A 18 5.89 -21.60 10.28
C ASP A 18 6.08 -20.15 10.78
N LEU A 19 4.98 -19.46 11.08
CA LEU A 19 4.99 -18.10 11.63
C LEU A 19 5.20 -18.06 13.16
N GLY A 20 5.04 -19.19 13.85
CA GLY A 20 5.23 -19.32 15.29
C GLY A 20 4.11 -18.70 16.13
N THR A 21 4.41 -18.43 17.41
CA THR A 21 3.43 -17.96 18.40
C THR A 21 2.78 -16.62 18.04
N GLU A 22 3.45 -15.82 17.23
CA GLU A 22 3.01 -14.50 16.80
C GLU A 22 2.22 -14.49 15.48
N ALA A 23 1.81 -15.67 14.98
CA ALA A 23 1.18 -15.82 13.66
C ALA A 23 0.03 -14.84 13.42
N ASP A 24 -0.89 -14.67 14.38
CA ASP A 24 -2.04 -13.76 14.23
C ASP A 24 -1.62 -12.28 14.19
N ARG A 25 -0.60 -11.90 14.97
CA ARG A 25 -0.06 -10.53 14.95
C ARG A 25 0.65 -10.25 13.63
N ILE A 26 1.48 -11.19 13.17
CA ILE A 26 2.22 -11.08 11.91
C ILE A 26 1.24 -11.01 10.74
N HIS A 27 0.24 -11.89 10.72
CA HIS A 27 -0.79 -11.91 9.69
C HIS A 27 -1.55 -10.60 9.61
N SER A 28 -2.10 -10.14 10.74
CA SER A 28 -2.85 -8.88 10.82
C SER A 28 -2.02 -7.67 10.35
N ARG A 29 -0.74 -7.62 10.72
CA ARG A 29 0.13 -6.49 10.38
C ARG A 29 0.59 -6.50 8.92
N TRP A 30 0.88 -7.67 8.36
CA TRP A 30 1.66 -7.77 7.13
C TRP A 30 0.89 -8.30 5.92
N LEU A 31 -0.32 -8.83 6.10
CA LEU A 31 -1.09 -9.48 5.04
C LEU A 31 -1.19 -8.64 3.76
N HIS A 32 -1.57 -7.37 3.88
CA HIS A 32 -1.81 -6.46 2.75
C HIS A 32 -0.64 -5.54 2.43
N THR A 33 0.58 -5.89 2.87
CA THR A 33 1.76 -5.04 2.65
C THR A 33 2.50 -5.42 1.37
N PRO A 34 3.15 -4.48 0.66
CA PRO A 34 3.90 -4.78 -0.56
C PRO A 34 4.91 -5.91 -0.40
N GLY A 35 5.54 -6.02 0.79
CA GLY A 35 6.45 -7.11 1.13
C GLY A 35 5.83 -8.50 0.97
N ASN A 36 4.53 -8.66 1.27
CA ASN A 36 3.79 -9.93 1.17
C ASN A 36 3.06 -10.14 -0.17
N LEU A 37 3.16 -9.20 -1.10
CA LEU A 37 2.45 -9.25 -2.38
C LEU A 37 3.41 -9.53 -3.54
N THR A 38 2.93 -10.32 -4.49
CA THR A 38 3.63 -10.60 -5.75
C THR A 38 2.65 -10.72 -6.91
N LEU A 39 3.15 -10.87 -8.13
CA LEU A 39 2.32 -11.08 -9.31
C LEU A 39 2.40 -12.54 -9.76
N SER A 40 1.23 -13.13 -10.05
CA SER A 40 1.12 -14.50 -10.53
C SER A 40 -0.02 -14.65 -11.55
N ALA A 41 0.11 -15.60 -12.48
CA ALA A 41 -0.98 -15.99 -13.38
C ALA A 41 -1.80 -17.18 -12.85
N TYR A 42 -1.43 -17.72 -11.69
CA TYR A 42 -1.92 -19.00 -11.17
C TYR A 42 -2.53 -18.91 -9.76
N ASN A 43 -3.15 -17.78 -9.40
CA ASN A 43 -3.65 -17.48 -8.05
C ASN A 43 -4.55 -18.58 -7.46
N GLN A 44 -5.49 -19.11 -8.24
CA GLN A 44 -6.38 -20.18 -7.78
C GLN A 44 -5.63 -21.46 -7.38
N SER A 45 -4.50 -21.75 -8.02
CA SER A 45 -3.70 -22.93 -7.69
C SER A 45 -2.76 -22.70 -6.51
N LEU A 46 -2.44 -21.46 -6.16
CA LEU A 46 -1.47 -21.14 -5.10
C LEU A 46 -2.14 -20.89 -3.75
N ALA A 47 -3.29 -20.20 -3.72
CA ALA A 47 -4.20 -20.03 -2.59
C ALA A 47 -3.53 -20.20 -1.20
N ASN A 48 -3.97 -21.19 -0.43
CA ASN A 48 -3.50 -21.47 0.93
C ASN A 48 -2.36 -22.50 0.99
N ARG A 49 -1.69 -22.78 -0.14
CA ARG A 49 -0.54 -23.70 -0.16
C ARG A 49 0.59 -23.18 0.72
N THR A 50 1.42 -24.11 1.18
CA THR A 50 2.62 -23.80 1.95
C THR A 50 3.60 -22.96 1.12
N PHE A 51 4.47 -22.21 1.79
CA PHE A 51 5.49 -21.44 1.08
C PHE A 51 6.38 -22.34 0.21
N GLY A 52 6.75 -23.52 0.69
CA GLY A 52 7.57 -24.48 -0.05
C GLY A 52 6.94 -24.95 -1.36
N GLU A 53 5.62 -25.16 -1.37
CA GLU A 53 4.87 -25.47 -2.60
C GLU A 53 4.81 -24.26 -3.54
N LYS A 54 4.51 -23.07 -3.00
CA LYS A 54 4.47 -21.82 -3.79
C LYS A 54 5.82 -21.53 -4.45
N ARG A 55 6.93 -21.79 -3.75
CA ARG A 55 8.31 -21.64 -4.22
C ARG A 55 8.59 -22.33 -5.55
N GLN A 56 8.06 -23.55 -5.73
CA GLN A 56 8.25 -24.32 -6.96
C GLN A 56 7.56 -23.66 -8.16
N HIS A 57 6.43 -23.00 -7.93
CA HIS A 57 5.73 -22.23 -8.96
C HIS A 57 6.43 -20.90 -9.24
N TYR A 58 6.89 -20.22 -8.18
CA TYR A 58 7.65 -18.97 -8.31
C TYR A 58 8.91 -19.13 -9.15
N ALA A 59 9.63 -20.25 -9.01
CA ALA A 59 10.81 -20.57 -9.82
C ALA A 59 10.55 -20.55 -11.34
N ARG A 60 9.31 -20.87 -11.74
CA ARG A 60 8.86 -20.92 -13.15
C ARG A 60 8.23 -19.61 -13.63
N SER A 61 8.07 -18.60 -12.77
CA SER A 61 7.45 -17.33 -13.13
C SER A 61 8.30 -16.57 -14.15
N ASN A 62 7.68 -15.94 -15.14
CA ASN A 62 8.37 -15.03 -16.08
C ASN A 62 8.68 -13.65 -15.47
N ILE A 63 8.16 -13.36 -14.27
CA ILE A 63 8.35 -12.08 -13.58
C ILE A 63 9.53 -12.21 -12.61
N GLY A 64 10.57 -11.40 -12.79
CA GLY A 64 11.81 -11.45 -12.02
C GLY A 64 11.59 -11.40 -10.51
N MET A 65 10.85 -10.40 -10.02
CA MET A 65 10.58 -10.24 -8.58
C MET A 65 9.80 -11.40 -7.95
N THR A 66 8.99 -12.11 -8.74
CA THR A 66 8.30 -13.32 -8.28
C THR A 66 9.28 -14.49 -8.23
N ARG A 67 10.14 -14.61 -9.24
CA ARG A 67 11.17 -15.67 -9.34
C ARG A 67 12.18 -15.59 -8.20
N GLU A 68 12.54 -14.40 -7.76
CA GLU A 68 13.45 -14.19 -6.62
C GLU A 68 12.94 -14.85 -5.33
N LEU A 69 11.61 -14.90 -5.12
CA LEU A 69 11.00 -15.61 -3.98
C LEU A 69 11.36 -17.10 -3.96
N ALA A 70 11.71 -17.68 -5.11
CA ALA A 70 12.11 -19.08 -5.21
C ALA A 70 13.43 -19.39 -4.48
N SER A 71 14.26 -18.36 -4.25
CA SER A 71 15.55 -18.50 -3.57
C SER A 71 15.42 -18.53 -2.04
N LEU A 72 14.27 -18.14 -1.50
CA LEU A 72 14.06 -18.07 -0.06
C LEU A 72 13.63 -19.44 0.48
N GLU A 73 14.18 -19.82 1.63
CA GLU A 73 13.88 -21.11 2.23
C GLU A 73 12.53 -21.12 2.96
N ARG A 74 12.16 -19.98 3.55
CA ARG A 74 10.99 -19.78 4.39
C ARG A 74 10.37 -18.41 4.15
N TRP A 75 9.19 -18.21 4.71
CA TRP A 75 8.48 -16.93 4.65
C TRP A 75 7.98 -16.53 6.03
N SER A 76 8.76 -15.71 6.73
CA SER A 76 8.45 -15.16 8.05
C SER A 76 8.35 -13.63 8.02
N GLU A 77 8.02 -13.02 9.16
CA GLU A 77 7.99 -11.56 9.32
C GLU A 77 9.30 -10.89 8.84
N ALA A 78 10.45 -11.52 9.09
CA ALA A 78 11.75 -10.98 8.68
C ALA A 78 11.95 -10.96 7.16
N GLU A 79 11.42 -11.95 6.42
CA GLU A 79 11.46 -11.94 4.96
C GLU A 79 10.48 -10.89 4.39
N ILE A 80 9.28 -10.77 4.97
CA ILE A 80 8.30 -9.78 4.54
C ILE A 80 8.84 -8.35 4.72
N GLN A 81 9.41 -8.05 5.89
CA GLN A 81 9.96 -6.73 6.20
C GLN A 81 11.11 -6.37 5.26
N ARG A 82 12.13 -7.23 5.14
CA ARG A 82 13.29 -6.98 4.27
C ARG A 82 12.89 -6.78 2.82
N ARG A 83 11.93 -7.57 2.32
CA ARG A 83 11.44 -7.41 0.95
C ARG A 83 10.67 -6.09 0.80
N GLY A 84 9.82 -5.73 1.75
CA GLY A 84 9.09 -4.47 1.73
C GLY A 84 10.02 -3.25 1.72
N GLU A 85 11.07 -3.27 2.54
CA GLU A 85 12.11 -2.22 2.58
C GLU A 85 12.84 -2.10 1.24
N SER A 86 13.31 -3.22 0.67
CA SER A 86 13.95 -3.24 -0.66
C SER A 86 13.05 -2.69 -1.76
N MET A 87 11.75 -3.05 -1.76
CA MET A 87 10.78 -2.50 -2.71
C MET A 87 10.58 -1.00 -2.53
N ALA A 88 10.53 -0.51 -1.28
CA ALA A 88 10.41 0.92 -1.00
C ALA A 88 11.63 1.70 -1.48
N GLU A 89 12.84 1.16 -1.29
CA GLU A 89 14.08 1.75 -1.80
C GLU A 89 14.08 1.85 -3.34
N ILE A 90 13.66 0.79 -4.04
CA ILE A 90 13.53 0.80 -5.50
C ILE A 90 12.48 1.84 -5.91
N ALA A 91 11.32 1.84 -5.26
CA ALA A 91 10.25 2.77 -5.55
C ALA A 91 10.71 4.24 -5.41
N SER A 92 11.47 4.57 -4.37
CA SER A 92 11.98 5.92 -4.15
C SER A 92 12.90 6.44 -5.27
N LYS A 93 13.56 5.52 -5.99
CA LYS A 93 14.45 5.85 -7.12
C LYS A 93 13.69 6.01 -8.44
N ILE A 94 12.57 5.32 -8.60
CA ILE A 94 11.74 5.35 -9.81
C ILE A 94 10.76 6.53 -9.75
N TRP A 95 10.02 6.64 -8.65
CA TRP A 95 9.04 7.70 -8.42
C TRP A 95 9.69 8.86 -7.68
N VAL A 96 10.65 9.50 -8.34
CA VAL A 96 11.17 10.79 -7.88
C VAL A 96 10.03 11.79 -7.91
N GLY A 97 9.73 12.40 -6.76
CA GLY A 97 8.70 13.43 -6.68
C GLY A 97 8.99 14.58 -7.65
N PRO A 98 7.99 15.42 -8.00
CA PRO A 98 8.19 16.48 -8.97
C PRO A 98 9.40 17.36 -8.61
N ILE A 99 10.25 17.60 -9.61
CA ILE A 99 11.52 18.34 -9.48
C ILE A 99 11.28 19.79 -9.04
N GLN A 100 10.17 20.38 -9.49
CA GLN A 100 9.74 21.69 -9.06
C GLN A 100 8.56 21.56 -8.09
N PRO A 101 8.53 22.32 -6.99
CA PRO A 101 7.32 22.47 -6.21
C PRO A 101 6.21 22.98 -7.14
N TYR A 102 5.01 22.44 -6.93
CA TYR A 102 3.85 22.89 -7.69
C TYR A 102 3.64 24.39 -7.44
N VAL A 103 3.73 25.20 -8.50
CA VAL A 103 3.41 26.63 -8.45
C VAL A 103 1.95 26.77 -8.86
N ALA A 104 1.09 27.19 -7.94
CA ALA A 104 -0.30 27.44 -8.25
C ALA A 104 -0.42 28.53 -9.33
N PRO A 105 -1.27 28.35 -10.36
CA PRO A 105 -1.55 29.44 -11.28
C PRO A 105 -2.14 30.63 -10.51
N PRO A 106 -1.87 31.88 -10.94
CA PRO A 106 -2.44 33.05 -10.30
C PRO A 106 -3.97 32.91 -10.25
N ALA A 107 -4.53 33.11 -9.06
CA ALA A 107 -5.91 32.78 -8.74
C ALA A 107 -6.90 33.42 -9.73
N SER A 108 -7.43 32.61 -10.66
CA SER A 108 -8.63 32.97 -11.43
C SER A 108 -9.84 32.27 -10.82
N VAL A 109 -10.48 33.01 -9.91
CA VAL A 109 -11.90 32.96 -9.49
C VAL A 109 -12.45 31.63 -8.96
N GLY A 110 -12.77 31.64 -7.66
CA GLY A 110 -13.68 30.70 -7.01
C GLY A 110 -13.10 30.01 -5.77
N THR A 111 -12.80 30.77 -4.71
CA THR A 111 -12.49 30.15 -3.41
C THR A 111 -13.78 29.60 -2.82
N ARG A 112 -13.86 28.28 -2.63
CA ARG A 112 -14.94 27.64 -1.88
C ARG A 112 -14.38 26.92 -0.65
N GLU A 113 -15.10 26.99 0.44
CA GLU A 113 -14.84 26.16 1.62
C GLU A 113 -15.27 24.72 1.33
N LEU A 114 -14.40 23.75 1.61
CA LEU A 114 -14.69 22.33 1.40
C LEU A 114 -15.50 21.81 2.59
N SER A 115 -16.71 21.33 2.33
CA SER A 115 -17.50 20.61 3.33
C SER A 115 -16.96 19.18 3.46
N PRO A 116 -16.68 18.68 4.67
CA PRO A 116 -16.28 17.28 4.88
C PRO A 116 -17.37 16.28 4.48
N GLU A 117 -18.63 16.67 4.61
CA GLU A 117 -19.80 15.81 4.35
C GLU A 117 -20.17 15.77 2.87
N ASP A 118 -19.82 16.82 2.12
CA ASP A 118 -20.05 16.92 0.67
C ASP A 118 -18.97 17.80 0.02
N PRO A 119 -17.79 17.23 -0.26
CA PRO A 119 -16.70 17.99 -0.86
C PRO A 119 -16.95 18.33 -2.34
N GLY A 120 -17.97 17.74 -2.97
CA GLY A 120 -18.16 17.79 -4.42
C GLY A 120 -16.95 17.26 -5.20
N SER A 121 -16.82 17.65 -6.47
CA SER A 121 -15.68 17.25 -7.29
C SER A 121 -14.38 17.92 -6.81
N LEU A 122 -13.38 17.09 -6.50
CA LEU A 122 -12.03 17.54 -6.15
C LEU A 122 -11.09 17.60 -7.36
N PHE A 123 -11.56 17.20 -8.56
CA PHE A 123 -10.78 17.32 -9.78
C PHE A 123 -10.46 18.80 -10.05
N TYR A 124 -9.18 19.09 -10.31
CA TYR A 124 -8.67 20.45 -10.53
C TYR A 124 -8.87 21.41 -9.33
N THR A 125 -9.16 20.90 -8.13
CA THR A 125 -9.28 21.72 -6.92
C THR A 125 -7.91 21.95 -6.29
N HIS A 126 -7.53 23.22 -6.09
CA HIS A 126 -6.31 23.59 -5.38
C HIS A 126 -6.62 23.92 -3.92
N ILE A 127 -5.88 23.30 -2.99
CA ILE A 127 -5.85 23.76 -1.60
C ILE A 127 -5.07 25.07 -1.61
N LEU A 128 -5.72 26.18 -1.28
CA LEU A 128 -5.05 27.46 -1.06
C LEU A 128 -4.52 27.54 0.38
N GLU A 129 -5.33 27.06 1.32
CA GLU A 129 -5.01 26.95 2.73
C GLU A 129 -5.93 25.91 3.38
N GLY A 130 -5.38 25.03 4.22
CA GLY A 130 -6.16 24.03 4.95
C GLY A 130 -5.51 23.67 6.28
N ASN A 131 -6.31 23.20 7.23
CA ASN A 131 -5.82 22.70 8.51
C ASN A 131 -6.01 21.18 8.56
N PHE A 132 -4.92 20.43 8.72
CA PHE A 132 -4.95 19.00 9.01
C PHE A 132 -4.49 18.77 10.45
N GLY A 133 -5.45 18.63 11.36
CA GLY A 133 -5.16 18.68 12.80
C GLY A 133 -4.64 20.07 13.22
N LEU A 134 -3.37 20.13 13.63
CA LEU A 134 -2.68 21.39 13.99
C LEU A 134 -1.78 21.93 12.88
N ALA A 135 -1.61 21.18 11.77
CA ALA A 135 -0.72 21.57 10.68
C ALA A 135 -1.47 22.39 9.62
N ARG A 136 -0.89 23.53 9.23
CA ARG A 136 -1.36 24.33 8.09
C ARG A 136 -0.74 23.79 6.81
N VAL A 137 -1.56 23.52 5.80
CA VAL A 137 -1.15 22.99 4.50
C VAL A 137 -1.62 23.91 3.38
N SER A 138 -0.82 24.04 2.34
CA SER A 138 -1.04 24.96 1.21
C SER A 138 -1.11 24.26 -0.14
N ASN A 139 -1.02 22.92 -0.16
CA ASN A 139 -1.14 22.10 -1.35
C ASN A 139 -1.42 20.63 -0.96
N TRP A 140 -1.85 19.83 -1.94
CA TRP A 140 -2.15 18.41 -1.73
C TRP A 140 -0.94 17.57 -1.30
N ARG A 141 0.28 17.94 -1.71
CA ARG A 141 1.50 17.23 -1.29
C ARG A 141 1.71 17.40 0.21
N GLU A 142 1.60 18.61 0.75
CA GLU A 142 1.71 18.88 2.19
C GLU A 142 0.61 18.17 2.98
N LEU A 143 -0.62 18.14 2.46
CA LEU A 143 -1.71 17.38 3.07
C LEU A 143 -1.37 15.89 3.17
N VAL A 144 -0.95 15.27 2.07
CA VAL A 144 -0.61 13.84 2.02
C VAL A 144 0.62 13.53 2.86
N ASP A 145 1.67 14.36 2.81
CA ASP A 145 2.87 14.18 3.66
C ASP A 145 2.51 14.29 5.15
N CYS A 146 1.67 15.25 5.53
CA CYS A 146 1.21 15.41 6.90
C CYS A 146 0.36 14.23 7.35
N ALA A 147 -0.55 13.74 6.49
CA ALA A 147 -1.36 12.56 6.72
C ALA A 147 -0.50 11.30 6.95
N VAL A 148 0.44 11.03 6.05
CA VAL A 148 1.35 9.88 6.12
C VAL A 148 2.24 9.94 7.36
N ARG A 149 2.82 11.11 7.67
CA ARG A 149 3.63 11.31 8.89
C ARG A 149 2.80 11.08 10.15
N THR A 150 1.58 11.60 10.20
CA THR A 150 0.69 11.43 11.35
C THR A 150 0.31 9.96 11.55
N SER A 151 -0.04 9.24 10.48
CA SER A 151 -0.31 7.81 10.53
C SER A 151 0.91 7.00 11.00
N SER A 152 2.11 7.36 10.51
CA SER A 152 3.37 6.72 10.92
C SER A 152 3.71 6.96 12.39
N GLN A 153 3.58 8.19 12.90
CA GLN A 153 3.90 8.55 14.28
C GLN A 153 2.89 8.02 15.31
N LYS A 154 1.61 7.96 14.95
CA LYS A 154 0.54 7.53 15.86
C LYS A 154 0.19 6.04 15.74
N GLY A 155 0.84 5.30 14.84
CA GLY A 155 0.55 3.89 14.58
C GLY A 155 -0.87 3.66 14.03
N VAL A 156 -1.47 4.68 13.44
CA VAL A 156 -2.84 4.63 12.91
C VAL A 156 -2.79 4.02 11.51
N ALA A 157 -3.61 2.98 11.29
CA ALA A 157 -3.67 2.27 10.01
C ALA A 157 -3.99 3.23 8.86
N PHE A 158 -3.36 2.99 7.70
CA PHE A 158 -3.54 3.80 6.48
C PHE A 158 -5.01 3.87 6.03
N ALA A 159 -5.86 2.92 6.45
CA ALA A 159 -7.30 2.90 6.21
C ALA A 159 -8.05 4.14 6.74
N VAL A 160 -7.52 4.87 7.74
CA VAL A 160 -8.12 6.15 8.18
C VAL A 160 -7.98 7.24 7.11
N LEU A 161 -7.01 7.11 6.20
CA LEU A 161 -6.86 8.02 5.05
C LEU A 161 -7.87 7.77 3.94
N GLU A 162 -8.58 6.63 3.94
CA GLU A 162 -9.70 6.40 3.01
C GLU A 162 -10.86 7.37 3.25
N GLN A 163 -10.94 8.01 4.43
CA GLN A 163 -11.91 9.07 4.69
C GLN A 163 -11.54 10.44 4.09
N ILE A 164 -10.29 10.64 3.64
CA ILE A 164 -9.86 11.91 3.02
C ILE A 164 -10.16 11.92 1.51
N ALA A 165 -10.39 10.76 0.90
CA ALA A 165 -10.82 10.64 -0.49
C ALA A 165 -11.70 9.40 -0.67
N GLY A 166 -13.00 9.56 -0.42
CA GLY A 166 -13.98 8.51 -0.71
C GLY A 166 -14.17 8.36 -2.22
N ALA A 167 -13.50 7.38 -2.83
CA ALA A 167 -13.84 6.88 -4.16
C ALA A 167 -14.67 5.60 -4.01
N LYS A 168 -15.94 5.67 -4.43
CA LYS A 168 -16.71 4.49 -4.84
C LYS A 168 -16.80 4.50 -6.35
N ASP A 169 -16.24 3.49 -7.00
CA ASP A 169 -16.57 3.20 -8.39
C ASP A 169 -18.05 2.79 -8.46
N GLN A 170 -18.85 3.57 -9.17
CA GLN A 170 -20.14 3.08 -9.66
C GLN A 170 -19.90 2.37 -10.98
N ASN A 171 -20.10 1.05 -10.94
CA ASN A 171 -20.09 0.15 -12.07
C ASN A 171 -21.16 0.60 -13.09
N PRO A 172 -20.80 0.98 -14.34
CA PRO A 172 -21.81 1.23 -15.35
C PRO A 172 -22.20 -0.11 -15.97
N GLY A 173 -23.41 -0.56 -15.70
CA GLY A 173 -24.10 -1.47 -16.62
C GLY A 173 -24.34 -0.78 -17.96
#